data_AF-A0A8S4RSR7-F1
#
_entry.id   AF-A0A8S4RSR7-F1
#
_cell.length_a   1.000
_cell.length_b   1.000
_cell.length_c   1.000
_cell.angle_alpha   90.00
_cell.angle_beta   90.00
_cell.angle_gamma   90.00
#
_symmetry.space_group_name_H-M   'P 1'
#
loop_
_entity.id
_entity.type
_entity.pdbx_description
1 polymer ?
#
loop_
_entity_poly.entity_id
_entity_poly.type
_entity_poly.pdbx_seq_one_letter_code
_entity_poly.pdbx_strand_id
1 'polypeptide(L)'
;MSRLSIVIFGATGFTGKHAVRELVRVGKADSALTWGVAGRSRDKLQSMLDETSKATGEDLSSVKIIVADVGDEKSLKEMCSQAHVLVNCCGPYRHYGEPVVRAAIDGKAHYVDVSGEPQVMTAGLAAGVHSK
;
A
#
# COMPACT_ATOMS: atom_id res chain seq x y z
N MET A 1 -7.05 4.32 -17.09
CA MET A 1 -6.42 3.05 -16.63
C MET A 1 -7.31 2.47 -15.55
N SER A 2 -7.50 1.15 -15.51
CA SER A 2 -8.19 0.49 -14.39
C SER A 2 -7.36 0.61 -13.11
N ARG A 3 -8.03 0.74 -11.96
CA ARG A 3 -7.39 0.76 -10.64
C ARG A 3 -6.93 -0.65 -10.26
N LEU A 4 -5.86 -0.73 -9.49
CA LEU A 4 -5.43 -1.96 -8.82
C LEU A 4 -6.41 -2.29 -7.71
N SER A 5 -6.66 -3.57 -7.47
CA SER A 5 -7.48 -4.02 -6.34
C SER A 5 -6.81 -3.64 -5.01
N ILE A 6 -5.50 -3.89 -4.89
CA ILE A 6 -4.73 -3.63 -3.66
C ILE A 6 -3.38 -2.98 -3.98
N VAL A 7 -3.00 -1.97 -3.20
CA VAL A 7 -1.62 -1.43 -3.17
C VAL A 7 -1.07 -1.52 -1.75
N ILE A 8 0.11 -2.09 -1.59
CA ILE A 8 0.84 -2.11 -0.30
C ILE A 8 1.82 -0.94 -0.27
N PHE A 9 1.60 0.04 0.62
CA PHE A 9 2.51 1.14 0.84
C PHE A 9 3.47 0.85 2.01
N GLY A 10 4.76 1.15 1.84
CA GLY A 10 5.81 0.72 2.77
C GLY A 10 6.25 -0.73 2.53
N ALA A 11 6.14 -1.21 1.29
CA ALA A 11 6.35 -2.61 0.93
C ALA A 11 7.76 -3.15 1.20
N THR A 12 8.77 -2.28 1.30
CA THR A 12 10.15 -2.70 1.64
C THR A 12 10.40 -2.81 3.14
N GLY A 13 9.47 -2.36 3.99
CA GLY A 13 9.55 -2.47 5.44
C GLY A 13 9.28 -3.89 5.94
N PHE A 14 9.50 -4.13 7.23
CA PHE A 14 9.32 -5.45 7.83
C PHE A 14 7.90 -6.01 7.59
N THR A 15 6.87 -5.31 8.07
CA THR A 15 5.47 -5.72 7.88
C THR A 15 5.07 -5.73 6.40
N GLY A 16 5.52 -4.74 5.62
CA GLY A 16 5.23 -4.65 4.19
C GLY A 16 5.70 -5.88 3.42
N LYS A 17 6.90 -6.40 3.71
CA LYS A 17 7.42 -7.63 3.08
C LYS A 17 6.56 -8.86 3.39
N HIS A 18 6.02 -8.97 4.61
CA HIS A 18 5.09 -10.05 4.95
C HIS A 18 3.75 -9.90 4.20
N ALA A 19 3.19 -8.68 4.16
CA ALA A 19 1.97 -8.41 3.40
C ALA A 19 2.13 -8.73 1.91
N VAL A 20 3.29 -8.41 1.31
CA VAL A 20 3.60 -8.77 -0.09
C VAL A 20 3.59 -10.29 -0.28
N ARG A 21 4.22 -11.05 0.62
CA ARG A 21 4.23 -12.53 0.52
C ARG A 21 2.84 -13.13 0.61
N GLU A 22 1.98 -12.61 1.49
CA GLU A 22 0.59 -13.05 1.57
C GLU A 22 -0.20 -12.66 0.31
N LEU A 23 0.00 -11.47 -0.27
CA LEU A 23 -0.64 -11.13 -1.54
C LEU A 23 -0.17 -12.01 -2.69
N VAL A 24 1.11 -12.41 -2.74
CA VAL A 24 1.59 -13.40 -3.72
C VAL A 24 0.82 -14.70 -3.55
N ARG A 25 0.69 -15.21 -2.32
CA ARG A 25 -0.06 -16.44 -2.04
C ARG A 25 -1.54 -16.34 -2.43
N VAL A 26 -2.22 -15.23 -2.12
CA VAL A 26 -3.63 -15.03 -2.45
C VAL A 26 -3.83 -14.85 -3.95
N GLY A 27 -2.94 -14.09 -4.62
CA GLY A 27 -2.99 -13.86 -6.07
C GLY A 27 -2.79 -15.14 -6.89
N LYS A 28 -2.07 -16.15 -6.38
CA LYS A 28 -2.03 -17.48 -7.00
C LYS A 28 -3.42 -18.14 -7.06
N ALA A 29 -4.27 -17.90 -6.07
CA ALA A 29 -5.60 -18.48 -5.97
C ALA A 29 -6.67 -17.67 -6.73
N ASP A 30 -6.39 -16.39 -7.02
CA ASP A 30 -7.30 -15.49 -7.73
C ASP A 30 -6.53 -14.68 -8.79
N SER A 31 -6.59 -15.17 -10.04
CA SER A 31 -5.92 -14.52 -11.19
C SER A 31 -6.56 -13.20 -11.62
N ALA A 32 -7.75 -12.85 -11.13
CA ALA A 32 -8.36 -11.55 -11.37
C ALA A 32 -7.81 -10.47 -10.42
N LEU A 33 -7.12 -10.85 -9.34
CA LEU A 33 -6.57 -9.93 -8.36
C LEU A 33 -5.40 -9.13 -8.94
N THR A 34 -5.64 -7.84 -9.19
CA THR A 34 -4.60 -6.90 -9.60
C THR A 34 -4.02 -6.18 -8.38
N TRP A 35 -2.69 -6.17 -8.23
CA TRP A 35 -2.06 -5.53 -7.08
C TRP A 35 -0.72 -4.87 -7.42
N GLY A 36 -0.22 -4.06 -6.50
CA GLY A 36 1.04 -3.34 -6.65
C GLY A 36 1.70 -3.01 -5.31
N VAL A 37 2.93 -2.53 -5.40
CA VAL A 37 3.76 -2.15 -4.25
C VAL A 37 4.17 -0.70 -4.34
N ALA A 38 4.25 -0.04 -3.19
CA ALA A 38 4.58 1.37 -3.11
C ALA A 38 5.57 1.71 -2.00
N GLY A 39 6.37 2.74 -2.26
CA GLY A 39 7.41 3.24 -1.34
C GLY A 39 8.31 4.28 -2.03
N ARG A 40 9.28 4.80 -1.28
CA ARG A 40 10.12 5.94 -1.72
C ARG A 40 11.17 5.60 -2.77
N SER A 41 11.67 4.37 -2.77
CA SER A 41 12.77 3.94 -3.63
C SER A 41 12.31 2.84 -4.57
N ARG A 42 12.21 3.16 -5.87
CA ARG A 42 11.90 2.21 -6.93
C ARG A 42 12.86 1.03 -6.91
N ASP A 43 14.15 1.28 -6.77
CA ASP A 43 15.17 0.23 -6.80
C ASP A 43 15.00 -0.76 -5.64
N LYS A 44 14.74 -0.27 -4.42
CA LYS A 44 14.47 -1.15 -3.27
C LYS A 44 13.17 -1.95 -3.44
N LEU A 45 12.15 -1.37 -4.07
CA LEU A 45 10.91 -2.09 -4.39
C LEU A 45 11.17 -3.19 -5.41
N GLN A 46 11.93 -2.89 -6.46
CA GLN A 46 12.32 -3.88 -7.47
C GLN A 46 13.14 -5.01 -6.84
N SER A 47 14.18 -4.71 -6.08
CA SER A 47 14.99 -5.74 -5.41
C SER A 47 14.16 -6.61 -4.47
N MET A 48 13.20 -6.03 -3.75
CA MET A 48 12.29 -6.78 -2.87
C MET A 48 11.37 -7.71 -3.67
N LEU A 49 10.84 -7.26 -4.82
CA LEU A 49 10.05 -8.11 -5.71
C LEU A 49 10.90 -9.24 -6.29
N ASP A 50 12.15 -8.97 -6.72
CA ASP A 50 13.06 -9.98 -7.25
C ASP A 50 13.41 -11.04 -6.19
N GLU A 51 13.70 -10.61 -4.95
CA GLU A 51 13.94 -11.50 -3.81
C GLU A 51 12.70 -12.36 -3.49
N THR A 52 11.51 -11.75 -3.53
CA THR A 52 10.24 -12.44 -3.24
C THR A 52 9.89 -13.42 -4.35
N SER A 53 10.11 -13.05 -5.62
CA SER A 53 9.94 -13.91 -6.78
C SER A 53 10.81 -15.16 -6.65
N LYS A 54 12.11 -15.00 -6.38
CA LYS A 54 13.03 -16.12 -6.14
C LYS A 54 12.61 -17.01 -4.96
N ALA A 55 12.14 -16.41 -3.87
CA ALA A 55 11.75 -17.15 -2.67
C ALA A 55 10.42 -17.91 -2.81
N THR A 56 9.52 -17.44 -3.67
CA THR A 56 8.16 -18.00 -3.83
C THR A 56 7.97 -18.83 -5.09
N GLY A 57 8.91 -18.73 -6.04
CA GLY A 57 8.83 -19.36 -7.36
C GLY A 57 7.87 -18.67 -8.34
N GLU A 58 7.29 -17.53 -7.97
CA GLU A 58 6.34 -16.79 -8.81
C GLU A 58 7.02 -15.69 -9.62
N ASP A 59 6.52 -15.45 -10.83
CA ASP A 59 6.92 -14.29 -11.63
C ASP A 59 6.20 -13.02 -11.12
N LEU A 60 6.98 -12.10 -10.55
CA LEU A 60 6.50 -10.81 -10.04
C LEU A 60 6.90 -9.63 -10.93
N SER A 61 7.43 -9.88 -12.12
CA SER A 61 7.91 -8.84 -13.05
C SER A 61 6.80 -7.90 -13.53
N SER A 62 5.54 -8.36 -13.54
CA SER A 62 4.37 -7.59 -13.91
C SER A 62 3.75 -6.79 -12.75
N VAL A 63 4.22 -6.99 -11.51
CA VAL A 63 3.70 -6.28 -10.34
C VAL A 63 4.03 -4.80 -10.46
N LYS A 64 3.00 -3.96 -10.37
CA LYS A 64 3.15 -2.51 -10.54
C LYS A 64 3.90 -1.89 -9.36
N ILE A 65 4.97 -1.16 -9.66
CA ILE A 65 5.72 -0.35 -8.70
C ILE A 65 5.22 1.10 -8.76
N ILE A 66 4.83 1.65 -7.60
CA ILE A 66 4.41 3.05 -7.44
C ILE A 66 5.40 3.75 -6.51
N VAL A 67 6.00 4.84 -6.95
CA VAL A 67 6.85 5.66 -6.08
C VAL A 67 5.98 6.65 -5.33
N ALA A 68 6.07 6.63 -3.99
CA ALA A 68 5.32 7.52 -3.12
C ALA A 68 6.14 7.87 -1.87
N ASP A 69 6.09 9.13 -1.46
CA ASP A 69 6.76 9.67 -0.27
C ASP A 69 5.74 10.38 0.63
N VAL A 70 5.82 10.14 1.93
CA VAL A 70 4.99 10.78 2.94
C VAL A 70 5.23 12.30 3.03
N GLY A 71 6.39 12.77 2.57
CA GLY A 71 6.70 14.19 2.43
C GLY A 71 6.21 14.85 1.13
N ASP A 72 5.62 14.07 0.21
CA ASP A 72 5.09 14.56 -1.07
C ASP A 72 3.61 14.17 -1.21
N GLU A 73 2.74 15.11 -0.85
CA GLU A 73 1.28 14.94 -0.90
C GLU A 73 0.77 14.54 -2.29
N LYS A 74 1.38 15.09 -3.35
CA LYS A 74 0.98 14.78 -4.73
C LYS A 74 1.27 13.30 -5.03
N SER A 75 2.43 12.80 -4.61
CA SER A 75 2.79 11.40 -4.79
C SER A 75 1.83 10.44 -4.04
N LEU A 76 1.39 10.83 -2.84
CA LEU A 76 0.41 10.05 -2.05
C LEU A 76 -0.94 10.00 -2.75
N LYS A 77 -1.42 11.14 -3.27
CA LYS A 77 -2.68 11.23 -4.01
C LYS A 77 -2.65 10.42 -5.29
N GLU A 78 -1.56 10.50 -6.04
CA GLU A 78 -1.35 9.70 -7.26
C GLU A 78 -1.36 8.20 -6.95
N MET A 79 -0.70 7.76 -5.87
CA MET A 79 -0.74 6.36 -5.41
C MET A 79 -2.18 5.94 -5.05
N CYS A 80 -2.87 6.71 -4.22
CA CYS A 80 -4.22 6.35 -3.75
C CYS A 80 -5.24 6.32 -4.90
N SER A 81 -5.13 7.22 -5.87
CA SER A 81 -6.01 7.23 -7.06
C SER A 81 -5.91 5.95 -7.91
N GLN A 82 -4.81 5.20 -7.79
CA GLN A 82 -4.55 3.97 -8.53
C GLN A 82 -4.97 2.71 -7.78
N ALA A 83 -5.46 2.80 -6.55
CA ALA A 83 -5.75 1.65 -5.68
C ALA A 83 -7.21 1.65 -5.23
N HIS A 84 -7.92 0.53 -5.30
CA HIS A 84 -9.20 0.34 -4.62
C HIS A 84 -9.02 0.25 -3.11
N VAL A 85 -8.02 -0.52 -2.66
CA VAL A 85 -7.62 -0.64 -1.25
C VAL A 85 -6.14 -0.29 -1.13
N LEU A 86 -5.82 0.61 -0.20
CA LEU A 86 -4.47 0.90 0.24
C LEU A 86 -4.20 0.19 1.57
N VAL A 87 -3.23 -0.72 1.57
CA VAL A 87 -2.69 -1.34 2.78
C VAL A 87 -1.45 -0.55 3.19
N ASN A 88 -1.59 0.31 4.20
CA ASN A 88 -0.50 1.13 4.70
C ASN A 88 0.34 0.38 5.74
N CYS A 89 1.58 0.09 5.39
CA CYS A 89 2.62 -0.44 6.27
C CYS A 89 3.76 0.59 6.48
N CYS A 90 3.55 1.85 6.08
CA CYS A 90 4.52 2.93 6.23
C CYS A 90 4.34 3.63 7.58
N GLY A 91 5.06 3.14 8.59
CA GLY A 91 5.20 3.81 9.88
C GLY A 91 6.41 4.76 9.95
N PRO A 92 6.58 5.49 11.06
CA PRO A 92 5.67 5.61 12.22
C PRO A 92 4.37 6.38 11.93
N TYR A 93 3.21 5.79 12.29
CA TYR A 93 1.89 6.33 11.95
C TYR A 93 1.53 7.62 12.67
N ARG A 94 2.03 7.82 13.90
CA ARG A 94 1.94 9.11 14.61
C ARG A 94 2.36 10.31 13.75
N HIS A 95 3.35 10.14 12.86
CA HIS A 95 3.87 11.21 12.03
C HIS A 95 3.32 11.18 10.60
N TYR A 96 3.09 9.98 10.07
CA TYR A 96 2.81 9.79 8.64
C TYR A 96 1.41 9.24 8.34
N GLY A 97 0.62 8.88 9.36
CA GLY A 97 -0.71 8.31 9.19
C GLY A 97 -1.71 9.29 8.59
N GLU A 98 -1.81 10.50 9.16
CA GLU A 98 -2.81 11.49 8.71
C GLU A 98 -2.66 11.88 7.22
N PRO A 99 -1.46 12.22 6.71
CA PRO A 99 -1.30 12.52 5.28
C PRO A 99 -1.74 11.38 4.37
N VAL A 100 -1.47 10.13 4.75
CA VAL A 100 -1.84 8.95 3.94
C VAL A 100 -3.34 8.69 4.01
N VAL A 101 -3.98 8.84 5.17
CA VAL A 101 -5.45 8.75 5.32
C VAL A 101 -6.14 9.81 4.47
N ARG A 102 -5.66 11.06 4.50
CA ARG A 102 -6.21 12.15 3.68
C ARG A 102 -6.09 11.84 2.19
N ALA A 103 -4.93 11.36 1.75
CA ALA A 103 -4.72 10.96 0.36
C ALA A 103 -5.62 9.78 -0.06
N ALA A 104 -5.88 8.82 0.84
CA ALA A 104 -6.79 7.72 0.59
C ALA A 104 -8.23 8.20 0.39
N ILE A 105 -8.69 9.16 1.20
CA ILE A 105 -10.01 9.78 1.06
C ILE A 105 -10.12 10.51 -0.29
N ASP A 106 -9.15 11.37 -0.60
CA ASP A 106 -9.08 12.11 -1.87
C ASP A 106 -9.04 11.16 -3.09
N GLY A 107 -8.27 10.08 -2.98
CA GLY A 107 -8.14 9.04 -4.00
C GLY A 107 -9.32 8.07 -4.04
N LYS A 108 -10.29 8.20 -3.14
CA LYS A 108 -11.43 7.28 -2.95
C LYS A 108 -10.98 5.82 -2.79
N ALA A 109 -9.87 5.61 -2.11
CA ALA A 109 -9.32 4.30 -1.77
C ALA A 109 -9.77 3.92 -0.35
N HIS A 110 -10.16 2.65 -0.17
CA HIS A 110 -10.29 2.10 1.17
C HIS A 110 -8.92 2.05 1.83
N TYR A 111 -8.86 2.30 3.13
CA TYR A 111 -7.61 2.38 3.89
C TYR A 111 -7.59 1.31 4.97
N VAL A 112 -6.49 0.57 5.04
CA VAL A 112 -6.22 -0.42 6.10
C VAL A 112 -4.77 -0.24 6.54
N ASP A 113 -4.50 -0.26 7.85
CA ASP A 113 -3.15 -0.33 8.38
C ASP A 113 -3.04 -1.33 9.54
N VAL A 114 -1.81 -1.56 10.00
CA VAL A 114 -1.52 -2.44 11.15
C VAL A 114 -1.39 -1.67 12.46
N SER A 115 -1.78 -0.40 12.49
CA SER A 115 -1.70 0.43 13.69
C SER A 115 -2.85 0.11 14.64
N GLY A 116 -2.54 0.06 15.94
CA GLY A 116 -3.55 0.10 17.01
C GLY A 116 -3.75 1.51 17.57
N GLU A 117 -3.26 2.55 16.88
CA GLU A 117 -3.16 3.91 17.41
C GLU A 117 -4.48 4.69 17.20
N PRO A 118 -5.15 5.16 18.28
CA PRO A 118 -6.44 5.85 18.17
C PRO A 118 -6.39 7.14 17.34
N GLN A 119 -5.23 7.79 17.23
CA GLN A 119 -5.05 9.04 16.49
C GLN A 119 -5.26 8.84 14.98
N VAL A 120 -4.86 7.69 14.45
CA VAL A 120 -5.06 7.34 13.03
C VAL A 120 -6.55 7.06 12.76
N MET A 121 -7.21 6.39 13.71
CA MET A 121 -8.65 6.13 13.65
C MET A 121 -9.46 7.43 13.76
N THR A 122 -9.06 8.35 14.63
CA THR A 122 -9.74 9.63 14.85
C THR A 122 -9.56 10.58 13.67
N ALA A 123 -8.39 10.59 13.00
CA ALA A 123 -8.19 11.34 11.77
C ALA A 123 -9.14 10.87 10.64
N GLY A 124 -9.36 9.55 10.53
CA GLY A 124 -10.38 8.99 9.63
C GLY A 124 -11.79 9.48 9.96
N LEU A 125 -12.18 9.43 11.24
CA LEU A 125 -13.49 9.90 11.73
C LEU A 125 -13.71 11.40 11.52
N ALA A 126 -12.72 12.24 11.83
CA ALA A 126 -12.77 13.69 11.64
C ALA A 126 -12.85 14.09 10.15
N ALA A 127 -12.33 13.24 9.26
CA ALA A 127 -12.43 13.41 7.81
C ALA A 127 -13.66 12.74 7.18
N GLY A 128 -14.59 12.21 7.98
CA GLY A 128 -15.88 11.66 7.52
C GLY A 128 -15.90 10.17 7.21
N VAL A 129 -14.90 9.39 7.63
CA VAL A 129 -14.83 7.94 7.42
C VAL A 129 -15.52 7.23 8.59
N HIS A 130 -16.67 6.59 8.32
CA HIS A 130 -17.21 5.54 9.21
C HIS A 130 -16.53 4.22 8.84
N SER A 131 -15.76 3.64 9.77
CA SER A 131 -15.42 2.23 9.70
C SER A 131 -16.71 1.42 9.76
N LYS A 132 -16.96 0.56 8.76
CA LYS A 132 -17.84 -0.60 8.95
C LYS A 132 -16.97 -1.83 9.11
#